data_AF-B5IKT5-F1
#
_entry.id   AF-B5IKT5-F1
#
_cell.length_a   1.000
_cell.length_b   1.000
_cell.length_c   1.000
_cell.angle_alpha   90.00
_cell.angle_beta   90.00
_cell.angle_gamma   90.00
#
_symmetry.space_group_name_H-M   'P 1'
#
loop_
_entity.id
_entity.type
_entity.pdbx_description
1 polymer ?
#
loop_
_entity_poly.entity_id
_entity_poly.type
_entity_poly.pdbx_seq_one_letter_code
_entity_poly.pdbx_strand_id
1 'polypeptide(L)'
;MAEHYGNGIDERGLATDPETGDVLSCRGGEPRRPQAVYRGRSAKQLGIALTEGQPPLPVSRLDHALYLGRELQKAERCLANGAEYIQD
;
A
#
# COMPACT_ATOMS: atom_id res chain seq x y z
N MET A 1 5.43 1.90 -8.78
CA MET A 1 5.47 0.71 -7.91
C MET A 1 4.61 1.04 -6.70
N ALA A 2 3.89 0.06 -6.14
CA ALA A 2 3.14 0.24 -4.90
C ALA A 2 3.59 -0.82 -3.87
N GLU A 3 3.88 -0.39 -2.66
CA GLU A 3 4.34 -1.23 -1.55
C GLU A 3 3.21 -1.40 -0.55
N HIS A 4 2.89 -2.65 -0.20
CA HIS A 4 1.85 -2.97 0.76
C HIS A 4 2.46 -3.38 2.09
N TYR A 5 2.07 -2.68 3.16
CA TYR A 5 2.49 -2.92 4.53
C TYR A 5 1.26 -3.29 5.36
N GLY A 6 1.28 -4.45 6.01
CA GLY A 6 0.22 -4.89 6.91
C GLY A 6 0.65 -4.82 8.38
N ASN A 7 -0.28 -4.74 9.32
CA ASN A 7 0.00 -4.77 10.75
C ASN A 7 -1.04 -5.64 11.46
N GLY A 8 -0.59 -6.41 12.44
CA GLY A 8 -1.47 -7.06 13.41
C GLY A 8 -1.92 -6.05 14.46
N ILE A 9 -2.85 -6.47 15.31
CA ILE A 9 -3.29 -5.73 16.50
C ILE A 9 -3.27 -6.71 17.66
N ASP A 10 -2.55 -6.39 18.73
CA ASP A 10 -2.52 -7.20 19.95
C ASP A 10 -3.76 -6.97 20.84
N GLU A 11 -3.89 -7.72 21.94
CA GLU A 11 -5.01 -7.61 22.89
C GLU A 11 -5.13 -6.24 23.56
N ARG A 12 -4.04 -5.45 23.55
CA ARG A 12 -4.00 -4.09 24.11
C ARG A 12 -4.36 -3.04 23.06
N GLY A 13 -4.58 -3.44 21.80
CA GLY A 13 -4.85 -2.54 20.68
C GLY A 13 -3.58 -1.96 20.04
N LEU A 14 -2.39 -2.51 20.32
CA LEU A 14 -1.14 -2.02 19.74
C LEU A 14 -0.87 -2.66 18.38
N ALA A 15 -0.36 -1.86 17.43
CA ALA A 15 0.07 -2.36 16.14
C ALA A 15 1.29 -3.27 16.30
N THR A 16 1.20 -4.49 15.76
CA THR A 16 2.27 -5.48 15.81
C THR A 16 2.75 -5.88 14.44
N ASP A 17 4.01 -6.28 14.36
CA ASP A 17 4.57 -6.90 13.18
C ASP A 17 3.88 -8.24 12.94
N PRO A 18 3.30 -8.49 11.74
CA PRO A 18 2.52 -9.71 11.50
C PRO A 18 3.33 -11.01 11.51
N GLU A 19 4.66 -10.95 11.34
CA GLU A 19 5.52 -12.14 11.33
C GLU A 19 6.06 -12.45 12.73
N THR A 20 6.50 -11.43 13.47
CA THR A 20 7.16 -11.59 14.77
C THR A 20 6.21 -11.42 15.97
N GLY A 21 5.11 -10.69 15.79
CA GLY A 21 4.19 -10.31 16.87
C GLY A 21 4.71 -9.15 17.74
N ASP A 22 5.90 -8.63 17.46
CA ASP A 22 6.48 -7.52 18.20
C ASP A 22 5.72 -6.21 17.95
N VAL A 23 5.63 -5.36 18.97
CA VAL A 23 4.98 -4.05 18.85
C VAL A 23 5.79 -3.16 17.89
N LEU A 24 5.12 -2.62 16.89
CA LEU A 24 5.71 -1.68 15.95
C LEU A 24 5.96 -0.33 16.64
N SER A 25 7.23 -0.03 16.92
CA SER A 25 7.62 1.27 17.49
C SER A 25 7.54 2.38 16.43
N CYS A 26 6.97 3.53 16.81
CA CYS A 26 6.99 4.74 15.99
C CYS A 26 8.36 5.45 15.98
N ARG A 27 9.33 5.04 16.82
CA ARG A 27 10.64 5.68 16.95
C ARG A 27 11.77 4.65 16.99
N GLY A 28 12.77 4.82 16.11
CA GLY A 28 14.04 4.09 16.18
C GLY A 28 13.99 2.61 15.79
N GLY A 29 13.01 2.19 14.98
CA GLY A 29 12.94 0.83 14.44
C GLY A 29 13.68 0.70 13.10
N GLU A 30 14.02 -0.55 12.75
CA GLU A 30 14.47 -0.89 11.40
C GLU A 30 13.39 -0.55 10.36
N PRO A 31 13.77 -0.15 9.13
CA PRO A 31 12.80 0.08 8.06
C PRO A 31 11.91 -1.16 7.85
N ARG A 32 10.59 -0.95 7.89
CA ARG A 32 9.64 -2.04 7.65
C ARG A 32 9.84 -2.58 6.24
N ARG A 33 9.78 -3.90 6.11
CA ARG A 33 9.76 -4.56 4.81
C ARG A 33 8.31 -4.65 4.30
N PRO A 34 8.06 -4.36 3.01
CA PRO A 34 6.73 -4.53 2.45
C PRO A 34 6.40 -6.03 2.38
N GLN A 35 5.15 -6.37 2.69
CA GLN A 35 4.64 -7.74 2.56
C GLN A 35 4.43 -8.12 1.09
N ALA A 36 4.11 -7.13 0.26
CA ALA A 36 3.97 -7.30 -1.18
C ALA A 36 4.41 -6.03 -1.92
N VAL A 37 4.96 -6.23 -3.11
CA VAL A 37 5.38 -5.16 -4.01
C VAL A 37 4.69 -5.35 -5.35
N TYR A 38 3.81 -4.40 -5.70
CA TYR A 38 3.09 -4.40 -6.96
C TYR A 38 3.80 -3.50 -7.97
N ARG A 39 4.05 -4.04 -9.17
CA ARG A 39 4.75 -3.36 -10.25
C ARG A 39 3.83 -3.21 -11.46
N GLY A 40 3.83 -2.03 -12.04
CA GLY A 40 3.09 -1.69 -13.25
C GLY A 40 3.71 -0.47 -13.90
N ARG A 41 3.54 -0.35 -15.21
CA ARG A 41 3.97 0.81 -16.02
C ARG A 41 2.92 1.91 -16.08
N SER A 42 1.71 1.63 -15.60
CA SER A 42 0.61 2.58 -15.55
C SER A 42 -0.22 2.43 -14.28
N ALA A 43 -1.01 3.46 -13.98
CA ALA A 43 -2.01 3.44 -12.91
C ALA A 43 -2.98 2.26 -13.10
N LYS A 44 -3.42 2.02 -14.34
CA LYS A 44 -4.29 0.89 -14.70
C LYS A 44 -3.66 -0.46 -14.36
N GLN A 45 -2.39 -0.68 -14.74
CA GLN A 45 -1.71 -1.94 -14.46
C GLN A 45 -1.55 -2.18 -12.95
N LEU A 46 -1.23 -1.13 -12.19
CA LEU A 46 -1.18 -1.22 -10.72
C LEU A 46 -2.55 -1.49 -10.11
N GLY A 47 -3.61 -0.84 -10.59
CA GLY A 47 -4.98 -1.08 -10.16
C GLY A 47 -5.39 -2.54 -10.33
N ILE A 48 -5.19 -3.10 -11.54
CA ILE A 48 -5.46 -4.52 -11.83
C ILE A 48 -4.67 -5.42 -10.88
N ALA A 49 -3.39 -5.15 -10.65
CA ALA A 49 -2.57 -5.96 -9.76
C ALA A 49 -3.09 -5.97 -8.30
N LEU A 50 -3.72 -4.87 -7.86
CA LEU A 50 -4.27 -4.71 -6.51
C LEU A 50 -5.68 -5.28 -6.36
N THR A 51 -6.49 -5.33 -7.43
CA THR A 51 -7.93 -5.66 -7.35
C THR A 51 -8.35 -6.91 -8.13
N GLU A 52 -7.56 -7.34 -9.10
CA GLU A 52 -7.89 -8.43 -10.05
C GLU A 52 -6.73 -9.45 -10.19
N GLY A 53 -5.65 -9.27 -9.41
CA GLY A 53 -4.47 -10.14 -9.42
C GLY A 53 -4.69 -11.49 -8.73
N GLN A 54 -3.57 -12.14 -8.38
CA GLN A 54 -3.61 -13.39 -7.62
C GLN A 54 -3.95 -13.12 -6.14
N PRO A 55 -4.83 -13.92 -5.52
CA PRO A 55 -5.08 -13.83 -4.08
C PRO A 55 -3.81 -14.08 -3.24
N PRO A 56 -3.71 -13.51 -2.02
CA PRO A 56 -4.70 -12.62 -1.40
C PRO A 56 -4.67 -11.21 -2.01
N LEU A 57 -5.86 -10.64 -2.25
CA LEU A 57 -6.01 -9.28 -2.73
C LEU A 57 -6.04 -8.30 -1.53
N PRO A 58 -5.23 -7.23 -1.54
CA PRO A 58 -5.16 -6.29 -0.42
C PRO A 58 -6.39 -5.38 -0.32
N VAL A 59 -7.19 -5.28 -1.40
CA VAL A 59 -8.35 -4.39 -1.47
C VAL A 59 -9.66 -5.19 -1.40
N SER A 60 -10.40 -5.03 -0.30
CA SER A 60 -11.67 -5.72 -0.05
C SER A 60 -12.89 -4.79 -0.03
N ARG A 61 -12.69 -3.48 -0.18
CA ARG A 61 -13.73 -2.46 -0.06
C ARG A 61 -13.72 -1.51 -1.26
N LEU A 62 -14.90 -1.22 -1.81
CA LEU A 62 -15.04 -0.47 -3.07
C LEU A 62 -14.60 1.00 -2.93
N ASP A 63 -14.91 1.62 -1.79
CA ASP A 63 -14.47 2.97 -1.45
C ASP A 63 -12.94 3.07 -1.39
N HIS A 64 -12.28 2.08 -0.79
CA HIS A 64 -10.82 1.99 -0.75
C HIS A 64 -10.23 1.78 -2.15
N ALA A 65 -10.83 0.90 -2.97
CA ALA A 65 -10.43 0.70 -4.36
C ALA A 65 -10.53 2.00 -5.17
N LEU A 66 -11.62 2.75 -4.99
CA LEU A 66 -11.84 4.03 -5.67
C LEU A 66 -10.81 5.08 -5.23
N TYR A 67 -10.51 5.17 -3.93
CA TYR A 67 -9.46 6.04 -3.41
C TYR A 67 -8.10 5.73 -4.04
N LEU A 68 -7.66 4.46 -3.98
CA LEU A 68 -6.39 4.04 -4.57
C LEU A 68 -6.35 4.31 -6.07
N GLY A 69 -7.45 4.10 -6.79
CA GLY A 69 -7.55 4.42 -8.22
C GLY A 69 -7.26 5.89 -8.53
N ARG A 70 -7.80 6.83 -7.72
CA ARG A 70 -7.53 8.27 -7.88
C ARG A 70 -6.07 8.62 -7.59
N GLU A 71 -5.53 8.08 -6.49
CA GLU A 71 -4.13 8.31 -6.11
C GLU A 71 -3.16 7.79 -7.17
N LEU A 72 -3.41 6.59 -7.72
CA LEU A 72 -2.59 6.02 -8.78
C LEU A 72 -2.63 6.86 -10.06
N GLN A 73 -3.81 7.36 -10.47
CA GLN A 73 -3.92 8.25 -11.63
C GLN A 73 -3.21 9.58 -11.41
N LYS A 74 -3.32 10.15 -10.20
CA LYS A 74 -2.62 11.38 -9.80
C LYS A 74 -1.10 11.18 -9.85
N ALA A 75 -0.60 10.09 -9.27
CA ALA A 75 0.82 9.74 -9.28
C ALA A 75 1.36 9.52 -10.69
N GLU A 76 0.62 8.81 -11.56
CA GLU A 76 0.99 8.61 -12.97
C GLU A 76 1.09 9.95 -13.71
N ARG A 77 0.12 10.85 -13.52
CA ARG A 77 0.14 12.19 -14.14
C ARG A 77 1.30 13.03 -13.62
N CYS A 78 1.58 13.01 -12.31
CA CYS A 78 2.73 13.73 -11.75
C CYS A 78 4.04 13.22 -12.36
N LEU A 79 4.22 11.90 -12.44
CA LEU A 79 5.39 11.29 -13.05
C LEU A 79 5.55 11.69 -14.53
N ALA A 80 4.47 11.65 -15.31
CA ALA A 80 4.48 12.02 -16.72
C ALA A 80 4.85 13.50 -16.95
N ASN A 81 4.49 14.38 -16.01
CA ASN A 81 4.72 15.82 -16.10
C ASN A 81 6.00 16.27 -15.38
N GLY A 82 6.75 15.37 -14.74
CA GLY A 82 7.90 15.72 -13.89
C GLY A 82 7.52 16.54 -12.66
N ALA A 83 6.28 16.42 -12.18
CA ALA A 83 5.79 17.10 -10.98
C ALA A 83 5.91 16.19 -9.75
N GLU A 84 6.00 16.81 -8.58
CA GLU A 84 5.96 16.09 -7.31
C GLU A 84 4.56 15.48 -7.08
N TYR A 85 4.53 14.21 -6.67
CA TYR A 85 3.29 13.59 -6.20
C TYR A 85 3.08 13.95 -4.73
N ILE A 86 1.93 14.54 -4.44
CA ILE A 86 1.46 14.82 -3.08
C ILE A 86 0.19 14.00 -2.91
N GLN A 87 0.15 13.13 -1.90
CA GLN A 87 -1.05 12.38 -1.56
C GLN A 87 -2.16 13.32 -1.06
N ASP A 88 -3.41 12.98 -1.37
CA ASP A 88 -4.59 13.67 -0.82
C ASP A 88 -4.59 13.74 0.72
#